data_AF-A0A5N7BKP5-F1
#
_entry.id   AF-A0A5N7BKP5-F1
#
_cell.length_a   1.000
_cell.length_b   1.000
_cell.length_c   1.000
_cell.angle_alpha   90.00
_cell.angle_beta   90.00
_cell.angle_gamma   90.00
#
_symmetry.space_group_name_H-M   'P 1'
#
loop_
_entity.id
_entity.type
_entity.pdbx_description
1 polymer ?
#
loop_
_entity_poly.entity_id
_entity_poly.type
_entity_poly.pdbx_seq_one_letter_code
_entity_poly.pdbx_strand_id
1 'polypeptide(L)'
;MASDNKADQPLEIKLFGPHDDDEDLFCKNLLLSLVGGEISPTQAAHDLDKWIVDKANTDLEERKKYPDPWNVPSPESPSWVAPNPSGLITCFFESFARLCSAFPPGHAGQDRLIHFLEALRTMPKHEVPNYLPNDPPADFYYLLKLWPFGGNWLSLTEVFRVEAEDYGYPYATFATLGSDMQVGWRNWQSLLARITAFGFIDCSFLCALEGILPQLKMPAQSRVAGDVIGGVQWILQPDTGLYVYQQCKAVEKVSQLDSRAMWSWERWGQWKARLASISNDDGFVLEVREMARLAVDRMVELDTEDCSVVVSI
;
A
#
# COMPACT_ATOMS: atom_id res chain seq x y z
N MET A 1 11.04 0.74 33.51
CA MET A 1 9.57 0.59 33.37
C MET A 1 9.32 0.55 31.88
N ALA A 2 8.99 -0.62 31.34
CA ALA A 2 8.61 -0.73 29.93
C ALA A 2 7.28 0.02 29.79
N SER A 3 7.30 1.14 29.07
CA SER A 3 6.05 1.79 28.67
C SER A 3 5.37 0.81 27.72
N ASP A 4 4.25 0.23 28.12
CA ASP A 4 3.30 -0.45 27.22
C ASP A 4 2.76 0.60 26.23
N ASN A 5 3.58 0.96 25.25
CA ASN A 5 3.16 1.86 24.20
C ASN A 5 2.32 1.02 23.24
N LYS A 6 1.01 1.26 23.24
CA LYS A 6 0.05 0.66 22.31
C LYS A 6 0.52 0.76 20.85
N ALA A 7 1.27 1.80 20.53
CA ALA A 7 1.84 1.99 19.22
C ALA A 7 2.81 0.85 18.83
N ASP A 8 3.46 0.15 19.75
CA ASP A 8 4.43 -0.90 19.42
C ASP A 8 3.82 -2.31 19.36
N GLN A 9 2.50 -2.41 19.58
CA GLN A 9 1.76 -3.67 19.50
C GLN A 9 0.95 -3.75 18.20
N PRO A 10 0.78 -4.96 17.62
CA PRO A 10 -0.15 -5.16 16.52
C PRO A 10 -1.59 -4.78 16.92
N LEU A 11 -2.30 -4.12 16.00
CA LEU A 11 -3.73 -3.90 16.13
C LEU A 11 -4.49 -5.19 15.84
N GLU A 12 -5.74 -5.25 16.32
CA GLU A 12 -6.65 -6.35 16.02
C GLU A 12 -6.86 -6.48 14.50
N ILE A 13 -6.63 -7.69 13.98
CA ILE A 13 -6.80 -8.00 12.56
C ILE A 13 -8.29 -8.21 12.26
N LYS A 14 -8.88 -7.29 11.50
CA LYS A 14 -10.29 -7.32 11.08
C LYS A 14 -10.42 -7.62 9.58
N LEU A 15 -10.23 -8.88 9.22
CA LEU A 15 -10.32 -9.33 7.81
C LEU A 15 -11.65 -9.98 7.44
N PHE A 16 -12.25 -10.72 8.36
CA PHE A 16 -13.39 -11.58 8.07
C PHE A 16 -14.72 -10.83 8.17
N GLY A 17 -15.62 -11.11 7.23
CA GLY A 17 -16.96 -10.55 7.14
C GLY A 17 -18.05 -11.63 7.12
N PRO A 18 -19.31 -11.27 7.41
CA PRO A 18 -20.45 -12.21 7.43
C PRO A 18 -20.86 -12.71 6.03
N HIS A 19 -20.29 -12.14 4.97
CA HIS A 19 -20.63 -12.45 3.58
C HIS A 19 -19.41 -12.95 2.79
N ASP A 20 -18.35 -13.37 3.48
CA ASP A 20 -17.15 -13.92 2.85
C ASP A 20 -17.51 -15.24 2.14
N ASP A 21 -17.20 -15.32 0.86
CA ASP A 21 -17.31 -16.56 0.08
C ASP A 21 -16.02 -17.40 0.13
N ASP A 22 -15.97 -18.50 -0.62
CA ASP A 22 -14.81 -19.40 -0.62
C ASP A 22 -13.53 -18.72 -1.14
N GLU A 23 -13.64 -17.75 -2.06
CA GLU A 23 -12.52 -17.01 -2.62
C GLU A 23 -11.98 -15.99 -1.60
N ASP A 24 -12.89 -15.28 -0.93
CA ASP A 24 -12.57 -14.40 0.20
C ASP A 24 -11.85 -15.18 1.32
N LEU A 25 -12.41 -16.32 1.72
CA LEU A 25 -11.88 -17.14 2.79
C LEU A 25 -10.50 -17.69 2.44
N PHE A 26 -10.25 -18.10 1.19
CA PHE A 26 -8.93 -18.52 0.75
C PHE A 26 -7.91 -17.38 0.92
N CYS A 27 -8.18 -16.20 0.34
CA CYS A 27 -7.28 -15.05 0.38
C CYS A 27 -6.99 -14.59 1.82
N LYS A 28 -8.03 -14.48 2.66
CA LYS A 28 -7.92 -13.99 4.03
C LYS A 28 -7.20 -14.98 4.95
N ASN A 29 -7.46 -16.28 4.82
CA ASN A 29 -6.74 -17.30 5.60
C ASN A 29 -5.27 -17.37 5.18
N LEU A 30 -4.96 -17.30 3.88
CA LEU A 30 -3.58 -17.27 3.40
C LEU A 30 -2.81 -16.09 4.00
N LEU A 31 -3.41 -14.90 3.98
CA LEU A 31 -2.83 -13.70 4.58
C LEU A 31 -2.66 -13.82 6.10
N LEU A 32 -3.65 -14.38 6.80
CA LEU A 32 -3.57 -14.58 8.25
C LEU A 32 -2.43 -15.54 8.63
N SER A 33 -2.32 -16.68 7.95
CA SER A 33 -1.24 -17.65 8.16
C SER A 33 0.12 -17.05 7.80
N LEU A 34 0.20 -16.21 6.75
CA LEU A 34 1.43 -15.50 6.38
C LEU A 34 1.87 -14.56 7.50
N VAL A 35 1.00 -13.67 7.99
CA VAL A 35 1.39 -12.66 8.99
C VAL A 35 1.57 -13.26 10.39
N GLY A 36 0.80 -14.30 10.73
CA GLY A 36 1.00 -15.11 11.94
C GLY A 36 2.28 -15.96 11.89
N GLY A 37 2.82 -16.15 10.68
CA GLY A 37 4.08 -16.83 10.45
C GLY A 37 4.02 -18.35 10.43
N GLU A 38 2.82 -18.90 10.30
CA GLU A 38 2.53 -20.32 10.11
C GLU A 38 3.08 -20.82 8.77
N ILE A 39 3.06 -19.96 7.75
CA ILE A 39 3.66 -20.20 6.44
C ILE A 39 4.73 -19.15 6.12
N SER A 40 5.69 -19.51 5.28
CA SER A 40 6.73 -18.58 4.83
C SER A 40 6.19 -17.66 3.71
N PRO A 41 6.80 -16.48 3.51
CA PRO A 41 6.45 -15.61 2.39
C PRO A 41 6.53 -16.28 1.02
N THR A 42 7.55 -17.12 0.80
CA THR A 42 7.71 -17.89 -0.44
C THR A 42 6.61 -18.93 -0.61
N GLN A 43 6.24 -19.64 0.46
CA GLN A 43 5.16 -20.61 0.43
C GLN A 43 3.82 -19.93 0.10
N ALA A 44 3.51 -18.83 0.78
CA ALA A 44 2.29 -18.06 0.52
C ALA A 44 2.23 -17.54 -0.93
N ALA A 45 3.35 -17.03 -1.47
CA ALA A 45 3.41 -16.56 -2.85
C ALA A 45 3.18 -17.69 -3.86
N HIS A 46 3.77 -18.86 -3.62
CA HIS A 46 3.54 -20.05 -4.44
C HIS A 46 2.09 -20.52 -4.37
N ASP A 47 1.49 -20.55 -3.19
CA ASP A 47 0.12 -21.02 -3.01
C ASP A 47 -0.90 -20.08 -3.67
N LEU A 48 -0.72 -18.76 -3.56
CA LEU A 48 -1.56 -17.78 -4.26
C LEU A 48 -1.43 -17.90 -5.79
N ASP A 49 -0.20 -17.90 -6.31
CA ASP A 49 0.05 -18.02 -7.74
C ASP A 49 -0.53 -19.30 -8.32
N LYS A 50 -0.26 -20.44 -7.68
CA LYS A 50 -0.80 -21.74 -8.07
C LYS A 50 -2.33 -21.72 -8.07
N TRP A 51 -2.95 -21.19 -7.03
CA TRP A 51 -4.40 -21.15 -6.93
C TRP A 51 -5.03 -20.31 -8.04
N ILE A 52 -4.48 -19.11 -8.32
CA ILE A 52 -4.95 -18.25 -9.42
C ILE A 52 -4.78 -18.94 -10.77
N VAL A 53 -3.62 -19.57 -11.02
CA VAL A 53 -3.34 -20.30 -12.27
C VAL A 53 -4.30 -21.48 -12.45
N ASP A 54 -4.45 -22.32 -11.43
CA ASP A 54 -5.29 -23.51 -11.49
C ASP A 54 -6.76 -23.11 -11.68
N LYS A 55 -7.24 -22.09 -10.95
CA LYS A 55 -8.63 -21.60 -11.05
C LYS A 55 -8.92 -20.98 -12.42
N ALA A 56 -8.07 -20.08 -12.92
CA ALA A 56 -8.27 -19.44 -14.21
C ALA A 56 -8.29 -20.48 -15.36
N ASN A 57 -7.41 -21.48 -15.32
CA ASN A 57 -7.40 -22.55 -16.33
C ASN A 57 -8.60 -23.50 -16.18
N THR A 58 -9.00 -23.84 -14.96
CA THR A 58 -10.19 -24.67 -14.71
C THR A 58 -11.44 -23.97 -15.23
N ASP A 59 -11.62 -22.69 -14.90
CA ASP A 59 -12.76 -21.89 -15.37
C ASP A 59 -12.78 -21.79 -16.90
N LEU A 60 -11.60 -21.73 -17.56
CA LEU A 60 -11.51 -21.73 -19.01
C LEU A 60 -11.96 -23.07 -19.60
N GLU A 61 -11.48 -24.19 -19.04
CA GLU A 61 -11.84 -25.53 -19.50
C GLU A 61 -13.32 -25.85 -19.26
N GLU A 62 -13.89 -25.43 -18.13
CA GLU A 62 -15.33 -25.53 -17.89
C GLU A 62 -16.13 -24.70 -18.90
N ARG A 63 -15.69 -23.47 -19.19
CA ARG A 63 -16.37 -22.59 -20.16
C ARG A 63 -16.32 -23.14 -21.58
N LYS A 64 -15.24 -23.81 -21.99
CA LYS A 64 -15.12 -24.47 -23.31
C LYS A 64 -16.14 -25.61 -23.52
N LYS A 65 -16.80 -26.11 -22.47
CA LYS A 65 -17.82 -27.18 -22.59
C LYS A 65 -19.14 -26.67 -23.16
N TYR A 66 -19.38 -25.37 -23.18
CA TYR A 66 -20.65 -24.79 -23.67
C TYR A 66 -20.67 -24.65 -25.20
N PRO A 67 -21.84 -24.82 -25.87
CA PRO A 67 -21.96 -24.68 -27.32
C PRO A 67 -21.61 -23.30 -27.86
N ASP A 68 -21.89 -22.25 -27.08
CA ASP A 68 -21.38 -20.91 -27.26
C ASP A 68 -20.66 -20.51 -25.96
N PRO A 69 -19.35 -20.77 -25.84
CA PRO A 69 -18.56 -20.47 -24.64
C PRO A 69 -18.55 -18.98 -24.29
N TRP A 70 -18.99 -18.11 -25.19
CA TRP A 70 -18.73 -16.68 -25.10
C TRP A 70 -20.01 -15.84 -25.08
N ASN A 71 -21.12 -16.35 -25.63
CA ASN A 71 -22.46 -15.85 -25.37
C ASN A 71 -23.24 -16.82 -24.47
N VAL A 72 -23.16 -16.62 -23.16
CA VAL A 72 -24.00 -17.39 -22.22
C VAL A 72 -25.47 -16.96 -22.43
N PRO A 73 -26.39 -17.88 -22.77
CA PRO A 73 -27.78 -17.53 -23.03
C PRO A 73 -28.52 -17.36 -21.70
N SER A 74 -29.02 -16.16 -21.47
CA SER A 74 -30.03 -15.77 -20.47
C SER A 74 -29.54 -15.45 -19.03
N PRO A 75 -30.02 -14.34 -18.44
CA PRO A 75 -29.85 -13.99 -17.02
C PRO A 75 -30.49 -15.00 -16.04
N GLU A 76 -31.22 -16.00 -16.52
CA GLU A 76 -31.89 -17.03 -15.71
C GLU A 76 -31.00 -18.25 -15.39
N SER A 77 -29.90 -18.44 -16.10
CA SER A 77 -28.93 -19.51 -15.82
C SER A 77 -27.50 -18.98 -16.00
N PRO A 78 -27.00 -18.20 -15.03
CA PRO A 78 -25.70 -17.60 -15.16
C PRO A 78 -24.65 -18.67 -14.89
N SER A 79 -24.09 -19.30 -15.92
CA SER A 79 -22.78 -19.92 -15.76
C SER A 79 -21.75 -18.80 -15.64
N TRP A 80 -21.61 -18.31 -14.40
CA TRP A 80 -20.61 -17.35 -13.92
C TRP A 80 -19.16 -17.83 -14.12
N VAL A 81 -18.95 -19.02 -14.68
CA VAL A 81 -17.64 -19.64 -14.89
C VAL A 81 -16.97 -18.98 -16.09
N ALA A 82 -16.33 -17.85 -15.83
CA ALA A 82 -15.39 -17.21 -16.74
C ALA A 82 -14.07 -17.02 -15.98
N PRO A 83 -12.92 -17.26 -16.61
CA PRO A 83 -11.64 -16.94 -16.00
C PRO A 83 -11.61 -15.46 -15.59
N ASN A 84 -11.51 -15.18 -14.30
CA ASN A 84 -11.40 -13.81 -13.78
C ASN A 84 -10.22 -13.66 -12.80
N PRO A 85 -8.98 -14.02 -13.19
CA PRO A 85 -7.82 -13.83 -12.33
C PRO A 85 -7.62 -12.35 -11.94
N SER A 86 -8.04 -11.37 -12.78
CA SER A 86 -7.98 -9.96 -12.37
C SER A 86 -8.83 -9.65 -11.15
N GLY A 87 -10.05 -10.20 -11.07
CA GLY A 87 -10.92 -10.03 -9.91
C GLY A 87 -10.36 -10.70 -8.66
N LEU A 88 -9.81 -11.92 -8.79
CA LEU A 88 -9.17 -12.64 -7.69
C LEU A 88 -7.97 -11.88 -7.11
N ILE A 89 -7.12 -11.31 -8.00
CA ILE A 89 -5.97 -10.51 -7.58
C ILE A 89 -6.43 -9.25 -6.85
N THR A 90 -7.43 -8.55 -7.38
CA THR A 90 -8.01 -7.36 -6.72
C THR A 90 -8.57 -7.69 -5.34
N CYS A 91 -9.39 -8.75 -5.21
CA CYS A 91 -9.93 -9.24 -3.94
C CYS A 91 -8.81 -9.57 -2.93
N PHE A 92 -7.75 -10.25 -3.37
CA PHE A 92 -6.58 -10.50 -2.52
C PHE A 92 -5.95 -9.19 -2.03
N PHE A 93 -5.73 -8.23 -2.92
CA PHE A 93 -5.10 -6.96 -2.57
C PHE A 93 -5.97 -6.06 -1.69
N GLU A 94 -7.30 -6.18 -1.72
CA GLU A 94 -8.20 -5.49 -0.78
C GLU A 94 -7.93 -5.97 0.67
N SER A 95 -7.85 -7.29 0.87
CA SER A 95 -7.50 -7.87 2.17
C SER A 95 -6.05 -7.56 2.59
N PHE A 96 -5.12 -7.54 1.62
CA PHE A 96 -3.73 -7.14 1.85
C PHE A 96 -3.62 -5.67 2.29
N ALA A 97 -4.34 -4.77 1.63
CA ALA A 97 -4.34 -3.34 1.94
C ALA A 97 -4.89 -3.07 3.35
N ARG A 98 -5.89 -3.83 3.81
CA ARG A 98 -6.37 -3.79 5.20
C ARG A 98 -5.29 -4.16 6.21
N LEU A 99 -4.51 -5.21 5.93
CA LEU A 99 -3.44 -5.65 6.82
C LEU A 99 -2.29 -4.64 6.95
N CYS A 100 -2.17 -3.71 6.02
CA CYS A 100 -1.11 -2.70 6.06
C CYS A 100 -1.17 -1.83 7.32
N SER A 101 -2.35 -1.66 7.93
CA SER A 101 -2.52 -0.90 9.17
C SER A 101 -2.26 -1.72 10.45
N ALA A 102 -2.22 -3.05 10.37
CA ALA A 102 -2.25 -3.90 11.56
C ALA A 102 -0.92 -3.92 12.33
N PHE A 103 0.22 -3.88 11.63
CA PHE A 103 1.52 -4.13 12.25
C PHE A 103 2.37 -2.86 12.35
N PRO A 104 3.10 -2.64 13.46
CA PRO A 104 3.95 -1.46 13.59
C PRO A 104 5.18 -1.47 12.66
N PRO A 105 5.79 -0.31 12.38
CA PRO A 105 7.05 -0.22 11.65
C PRO A 105 8.12 -1.12 12.29
N GLY A 106 8.82 -1.92 11.48
CA GLY A 106 9.84 -2.86 11.95
C GLY A 106 9.32 -4.15 12.61
N HIS A 107 8.00 -4.36 12.66
CA HIS A 107 7.43 -5.61 13.15
C HIS A 107 7.54 -6.72 12.09
N ALA A 108 7.80 -7.95 12.53
CA ALA A 108 7.97 -9.12 11.66
C ALA A 108 6.76 -9.36 10.73
N GLY A 109 5.55 -9.00 11.15
CA GLY A 109 4.35 -9.05 10.31
C GLY A 109 4.43 -8.15 9.06
N GLN A 110 4.95 -6.92 9.20
CA GLN A 110 5.21 -6.05 8.04
C GLN A 110 6.29 -6.65 7.13
N ASP A 111 7.36 -7.20 7.72
CA ASP A 111 8.46 -7.79 6.94
C ASP A 111 7.99 -9.00 6.14
N ARG A 112 7.13 -9.84 6.71
CA ARG A 112 6.54 -10.99 5.99
C ARG A 112 5.69 -10.54 4.80
N LEU A 113 4.92 -9.45 4.94
CA LEU A 113 4.13 -8.89 3.84
C LEU A 113 5.04 -8.38 2.70
N ILE A 114 6.15 -7.70 3.03
CA ILE A 114 7.12 -7.23 2.03
C ILE A 114 7.84 -8.40 1.35
N HIS A 115 8.38 -9.34 2.11
CA HIS A 115 9.03 -10.52 1.56
C HIS A 115 8.08 -11.37 0.71
N PHE A 116 6.77 -11.32 0.99
CA PHE A 116 5.77 -11.99 0.18
C PHE A 116 5.60 -11.33 -1.19
N LEU A 117 5.56 -9.99 -1.25
CA LEU A 117 5.54 -9.26 -2.53
C LEU A 117 6.84 -9.48 -3.31
N GLU A 118 7.99 -9.54 -2.63
CA GLU A 118 9.27 -9.92 -3.25
C GLU A 118 9.21 -11.33 -3.84
N ALA A 119 8.67 -12.30 -3.10
CA ALA A 119 8.51 -13.66 -3.58
C ALA A 119 7.59 -13.72 -4.80
N LEU A 120 6.43 -13.04 -4.79
CA LEU A 120 5.55 -12.92 -5.95
C LEU A 120 6.28 -12.33 -7.17
N ARG A 121 7.09 -11.29 -6.98
CA ARG A 121 7.85 -10.65 -8.07
C ARG A 121 8.86 -11.61 -8.71
N THR A 122 9.38 -12.56 -7.93
CA THR A 122 10.33 -13.58 -8.39
C THR A 122 9.69 -14.84 -8.95
N MET A 123 8.35 -14.93 -8.96
CA MET A 123 7.65 -16.10 -9.48
C MET A 123 7.96 -16.31 -10.98
N PRO A 124 7.93 -17.57 -11.45
CA PRO A 124 7.94 -17.85 -12.88
C PRO A 124 6.89 -17.02 -13.60
N LYS A 125 7.22 -16.55 -14.80
CA LYS A 125 6.28 -15.76 -15.60
C LYS A 125 5.11 -16.67 -16.01
N HIS A 126 3.96 -16.43 -15.40
CA HIS A 126 2.70 -17.06 -15.77
C HIS A 126 1.81 -16.07 -16.52
N GLU A 127 1.12 -16.60 -17.53
CA GLU A 127 0.09 -15.91 -18.29
C GLU A 127 -1.18 -16.75 -18.19
N VAL A 128 -2.26 -16.14 -17.71
CA VAL A 128 -3.53 -16.83 -17.44
C VAL A 128 -4.69 -16.17 -18.19
N PRO A 129 -5.69 -16.95 -18.64
CA PRO A 129 -6.84 -16.39 -19.33
C PRO A 129 -7.62 -15.44 -18.40
N ASN A 130 -7.96 -14.25 -18.89
CA ASN A 130 -8.79 -13.28 -18.19
C ASN A 130 -9.91 -12.78 -19.10
N TYR A 131 -11.15 -13.00 -18.67
CA TYR A 131 -12.37 -12.66 -19.39
C TYR A 131 -12.86 -11.27 -18.99
N LEU A 132 -13.14 -10.41 -19.97
CA LEU A 132 -13.80 -9.12 -19.77
C LEU A 132 -15.21 -9.19 -20.39
N PRO A 133 -16.28 -9.13 -19.58
CA PRO A 133 -17.61 -9.06 -20.14
C PRO A 133 -17.79 -7.73 -20.89
N ASN A 134 -18.22 -7.82 -22.16
CA ASN A 134 -18.68 -6.72 -23.04
C ASN A 134 -17.64 -5.97 -23.90
N ASP A 135 -16.39 -6.42 -24.02
CA ASP A 135 -15.39 -5.80 -24.92
C ASP A 135 -14.97 -6.76 -26.07
N PRO A 136 -15.44 -6.57 -27.32
CA PRO A 136 -14.92 -7.30 -28.49
C PRO A 136 -13.63 -6.66 -29.03
N PRO A 137 -12.62 -7.41 -29.56
CA PRO A 137 -12.81 -8.56 -30.48
C PRO A 137 -11.80 -9.76 -30.43
N ALA A 138 -12.06 -10.75 -31.30
CA ALA A 138 -11.29 -11.93 -31.74
C ALA A 138 -11.11 -13.09 -30.74
N ASP A 139 -10.55 -12.83 -29.56
CA ASP A 139 -10.44 -13.80 -28.47
C ASP A 139 -11.20 -13.21 -27.29
N PHE A 140 -12.26 -13.88 -26.85
CA PHE A 140 -13.16 -13.38 -25.80
C PHE A 140 -12.51 -13.27 -24.40
N TYR A 141 -11.19 -13.46 -24.32
CA TYR A 141 -10.34 -13.31 -23.15
C TYR A 141 -8.96 -12.85 -23.61
N TYR A 142 -8.20 -12.21 -22.74
CA TYR A 142 -6.77 -11.94 -22.97
C TYR A 142 -5.91 -12.72 -21.98
N LEU A 143 -4.63 -12.87 -22.28
CA LEU A 143 -3.68 -13.46 -21.35
C LEU A 143 -3.17 -12.39 -20.38
N LEU A 144 -3.59 -12.49 -19.11
CA LEU A 144 -3.09 -11.66 -18.03
C LEU A 144 -1.76 -12.21 -17.54
N LYS A 145 -0.70 -11.41 -17.70
CA LYS A 145 0.59 -11.69 -17.07
C LYS A 145 0.49 -11.47 -15.56
N LEU A 146 0.90 -12.48 -14.79
CA LEU A 146 0.92 -12.41 -13.33
C LEU A 146 2.19 -11.71 -12.82
N TRP A 147 2.00 -10.97 -11.73
CA TRP A 147 3.02 -10.29 -10.92
C TRP A 147 4.04 -9.41 -11.67
N PRO A 148 3.67 -8.65 -12.73
CA PRO A 148 4.63 -7.76 -13.39
C PRO A 148 5.17 -6.70 -12.42
N PHE A 149 4.35 -6.26 -11.45
CA PHE A 149 4.57 -5.14 -10.53
C PHE A 149 4.99 -3.83 -11.23
N GLY A 150 4.87 -2.72 -10.51
CA GLY A 150 5.09 -1.39 -11.04
C GLY A 150 4.00 -0.90 -12.00
N GLY A 151 4.12 0.37 -12.39
CA GLY A 151 3.12 1.05 -13.22
C GLY A 151 1.72 1.05 -12.60
N ASN A 152 0.70 1.12 -13.45
CA ASN A 152 -0.72 1.05 -13.04
C ASN A 152 -1.29 -0.37 -13.26
N TRP A 153 -0.55 -1.41 -12.86
CA TRP A 153 -0.99 -2.80 -13.04
C TRP A 153 -2.30 -3.06 -12.29
N LEU A 154 -3.33 -3.49 -13.02
CA LEU A 154 -4.71 -3.73 -12.54
C LEU A 154 -5.32 -2.57 -11.74
N SER A 155 -4.79 -1.35 -11.89
CA SER A 155 -5.16 -0.20 -11.05
C SER A 155 -5.11 -0.51 -9.55
N LEU A 156 -4.18 -1.37 -9.10
CA LEU A 156 -4.08 -1.76 -7.69
C LEU A 156 -3.92 -0.56 -6.75
N THR A 157 -3.38 0.56 -7.23
CA THR A 157 -3.32 1.82 -6.48
C THR A 157 -4.69 2.28 -5.97
N GLU A 158 -5.77 1.99 -6.70
CA GLU A 158 -7.13 2.33 -6.28
C GLU A 158 -7.62 1.49 -5.09
N VAL A 159 -7.18 0.23 -5.00
CA VAL A 159 -7.48 -0.63 -3.85
C VAL A 159 -6.90 -0.01 -2.57
N PHE A 160 -5.65 0.44 -2.63
CA PHE A 160 -5.03 1.16 -1.52
C PHE A 160 -5.71 2.50 -1.25
N ARG A 161 -6.14 3.23 -2.29
CA ARG A 161 -6.86 4.50 -2.11
C ARG A 161 -8.18 4.31 -1.38
N VAL A 162 -8.98 3.30 -1.76
CA VAL A 162 -10.28 3.02 -1.11
C VAL A 162 -10.08 2.69 0.36
N GLU A 163 -9.12 1.82 0.68
CA GLU A 163 -8.77 1.53 2.07
C GLU A 163 -8.26 2.79 2.79
N ALA A 164 -7.45 3.63 2.13
CA ALA A 164 -7.02 4.91 2.67
C ALA A 164 -8.18 5.86 2.97
N GLU A 165 -9.29 5.82 2.21
CA GLU A 165 -10.48 6.62 2.46
C GLU A 165 -11.23 6.13 3.70
N ASP A 166 -11.29 4.82 3.93
CA ASP A 166 -11.84 4.26 5.17
C ASP A 166 -11.00 4.65 6.40
N TYR A 167 -9.67 4.76 6.25
CA TYR A 167 -8.77 5.31 7.28
C TYR A 167 -8.66 6.85 7.28
N GLY A 168 -9.05 7.53 6.21
CA GLY A 168 -8.75 8.94 5.98
C GLY A 168 -9.97 9.86 6.12
N TYR A 169 -11.17 9.36 5.83
CA TYR A 169 -12.42 10.10 5.78
C TYR A 169 -13.63 9.15 6.00
N PRO A 170 -14.02 8.89 7.27
CA PRO A 170 -14.92 9.83 7.94
C PRO A 170 -14.76 9.88 9.48
N TYR A 171 -14.85 11.09 10.05
CA TYR A 171 -14.88 11.39 11.50
C TYR A 171 -13.55 11.24 12.27
N ALA A 172 -12.65 12.23 12.10
CA ALA A 172 -11.81 12.89 13.14
C ALA A 172 -11.02 12.07 14.18
N THR A 173 -11.04 10.74 14.22
CA THR A 173 -10.48 9.96 15.34
C THR A 173 -9.02 9.54 15.15
N PHE A 174 -8.47 9.58 13.93
CA PHE A 174 -7.01 9.55 13.74
C PHE A 174 -6.31 10.82 14.25
N ALA A 175 -7.07 11.90 14.48
CA ALA A 175 -6.58 13.09 15.16
C ALA A 175 -6.41 12.87 16.67
N THR A 176 -7.06 11.84 17.23
CA THR A 176 -6.86 11.42 18.62
C THR A 176 -5.58 10.59 18.69
N LEU A 177 -4.54 11.17 19.29
CA LEU A 177 -3.25 10.51 19.49
C LEU A 177 -3.42 9.22 20.32
N GLY A 178 -2.76 8.13 19.87
CA GLY A 178 -2.85 6.81 20.51
C GLY A 178 -4.15 6.04 20.24
N SER A 179 -5.08 6.59 19.44
CA SER A 179 -6.25 5.82 18.98
C SER A 179 -5.82 4.70 18.04
N ASP A 180 -6.62 3.64 17.91
CA ASP A 180 -6.34 2.56 16.95
C ASP A 180 -6.21 3.10 15.53
N MET A 181 -7.00 4.12 15.19
CA MET A 181 -6.97 4.74 13.86
C MET A 181 -5.67 5.50 13.60
N GLN A 182 -5.15 6.22 14.60
CA GLN A 182 -3.87 6.94 14.49
C GLN A 182 -2.68 5.98 14.44
N VAL A 183 -2.69 4.92 15.26
CA VAL A 183 -1.69 3.85 15.21
C VAL A 183 -1.75 3.13 13.86
N GLY A 184 -2.96 2.81 13.39
CA GLY A 184 -3.20 2.15 12.12
C GLY A 184 -2.73 3.00 10.94
N TRP A 185 -2.98 4.31 10.96
CA TRP A 185 -2.48 5.25 9.96
C TRP A 185 -0.96 5.26 9.89
N ARG A 186 -0.27 5.31 11.04
CA ARG A 186 1.21 5.23 11.09
C ARG A 186 1.74 3.92 10.50
N ASN A 187 1.14 2.80 10.90
CA ASN A 187 1.51 1.47 10.44
C ASN A 187 1.36 1.35 8.92
N TRP A 188 0.23 1.83 8.42
CA TRP A 188 -0.13 1.83 7.02
C TRP A 188 0.83 2.69 6.17
N GLN A 189 1.13 3.92 6.62
CA GLN A 189 2.10 4.80 5.95
C GLN A 189 3.50 4.19 5.88
N SER A 190 3.94 3.50 6.95
CA SER A 190 5.22 2.76 6.96
C SER A 190 5.26 1.67 5.90
N LEU A 191 4.21 0.85 5.81
CA LEU A 191 4.20 -0.25 4.85
C LEU A 191 4.07 0.27 3.41
N LEU A 192 3.24 1.29 3.18
CA LEU A 192 3.12 1.93 1.86
C LEU A 192 4.44 2.53 1.37
N ALA A 193 5.20 3.16 2.26
CA ALA A 193 6.50 3.70 1.92
C ALA A 193 7.42 2.61 1.37
N ARG A 194 7.43 1.43 2.02
CA ARG A 194 8.21 0.25 1.58
C ARG A 194 7.68 -0.32 0.27
N ILE A 195 6.36 -0.48 0.13
CA ILE A 195 5.71 -0.98 -1.09
C ILE A 195 6.08 -0.11 -2.29
N THR A 196 6.01 1.21 -2.11
CA THR A 196 6.32 2.21 -3.14
C THR A 196 7.82 2.24 -3.46
N ALA A 197 8.68 2.33 -2.45
CA ALA A 197 10.13 2.40 -2.63
C ALA A 197 10.70 1.14 -3.31
N PHE A 198 10.12 -0.04 -3.04
CA PHE A 198 10.54 -1.29 -3.66
C PHE A 198 9.92 -1.53 -5.05
N GLY A 199 9.12 -0.58 -5.54
CA GLY A 199 8.56 -0.59 -6.89
C GLY A 199 7.45 -1.61 -7.11
N PHE A 200 6.75 -2.04 -6.05
CA PHE A 200 5.62 -2.96 -6.20
C PHE A 200 4.39 -2.24 -6.73
N ILE A 201 3.94 -1.21 -6.00
CA ILE A 201 2.75 -0.41 -6.31
C ILE A 201 3.07 1.03 -5.91
N ASP A 202 2.82 1.98 -6.81
CA ASP A 202 3.09 3.40 -6.54
C ASP A 202 1.95 4.00 -5.70
N CYS A 203 2.15 4.03 -4.39
CA CYS A 203 1.21 4.63 -3.45
C CYS A 203 1.66 6.03 -2.99
N SER A 204 2.54 6.70 -3.74
CA SER A 204 3.11 8.01 -3.37
C SER A 204 2.06 9.08 -3.09
N PHE A 205 1.00 9.13 -3.90
CA PHE A 205 -0.10 10.09 -3.73
C PHE A 205 -0.93 9.90 -2.44
N LEU A 206 -0.75 8.78 -1.73
CA LEU A 206 -1.38 8.50 -0.44
C LEU A 206 -0.48 8.89 0.75
N CYS A 207 0.69 9.48 0.50
CA CYS A 207 1.65 9.87 1.52
C CYS A 207 1.10 10.99 2.43
N ALA A 208 1.14 10.76 3.73
CA ALA A 208 0.64 11.69 4.74
C ALA A 208 1.45 13.00 4.85
N LEU A 209 2.64 13.09 4.24
CA LEU A 209 3.43 14.34 4.19
C LEU A 209 2.65 15.49 3.53
N GLU A 210 1.70 15.20 2.63
CA GLU A 210 0.82 16.22 2.03
C GLU A 210 -0.04 16.92 3.09
N GLY A 211 -0.52 16.17 4.09
CA GLY A 211 -1.37 16.68 5.17
C GLY A 211 -0.65 17.65 6.13
N ILE A 212 0.69 17.65 6.12
CA ILE A 212 1.53 18.49 6.98
C ILE A 212 1.71 19.90 6.40
N LEU A 213 1.64 20.03 5.07
CA LEU A 213 1.83 21.30 4.36
C LEU A 213 0.68 22.28 4.63
N PRO A 214 0.93 23.61 4.59
CA PRO A 214 -0.13 24.60 4.73
C PRO A 214 -1.22 24.44 3.67
N GLN A 215 -2.49 24.40 4.10
CA GLN A 215 -3.65 24.31 3.23
C GLN A 215 -4.50 25.57 3.31
N LEU A 216 -5.32 25.84 2.28
CA LEU A 216 -6.25 26.99 2.25
C LEU A 216 -7.15 27.04 3.49
N LYS A 217 -7.54 25.87 4.00
CA LYS A 217 -8.22 25.72 5.28
C LYS A 217 -7.29 25.00 6.24
N MET A 218 -6.82 25.70 7.27
CA MET A 218 -5.92 25.11 8.25
C MET A 218 -6.59 23.90 8.94
N PRO A 219 -6.00 22.69 8.84
CA PRO A 219 -6.50 21.54 9.57
C PRO A 219 -6.33 21.77 11.08
N ALA A 220 -7.14 21.06 11.88
CA ALA A 220 -6.95 21.03 13.32
C ALA A 220 -5.53 20.53 13.65
N GLN A 221 -4.91 21.08 14.69
CA GLN A 221 -3.56 20.69 15.11
C GLN A 221 -3.43 19.19 15.39
N SER A 222 -4.49 18.58 15.92
CA SER A 222 -4.60 17.14 16.14
C SER A 222 -4.52 16.32 14.85
N ARG A 223 -5.08 16.82 13.74
CA ARG A 223 -4.95 16.19 12.42
C ARG A 223 -3.51 16.29 11.91
N VAL A 224 -2.91 17.48 11.98
CA VAL A 224 -1.50 17.68 11.61
C VAL A 224 -0.59 16.75 12.42
N ALA A 225 -0.87 16.54 13.70
CA ALA A 225 -0.12 15.62 14.54
C ALA A 225 -0.18 14.17 14.04
N GLY A 226 -1.38 13.70 13.63
CA GLY A 226 -1.53 12.39 12.98
C GLY A 226 -0.77 12.28 11.66
N ASP A 227 -0.84 13.32 10.82
CA ASP A 227 -0.13 13.38 9.54
C ASP A 227 1.40 13.45 9.72
N VAL A 228 1.90 14.11 10.77
CA VAL A 228 3.33 14.05 11.14
C VAL A 228 3.71 12.62 11.50
N ILE A 229 2.98 11.96 12.40
CA ILE A 229 3.33 10.61 12.87
C ILE A 229 3.33 9.60 11.73
N GLY A 230 2.36 9.67 10.82
CA GLY A 230 2.31 8.81 9.64
C GLY A 230 3.30 9.23 8.54
N GLY A 231 3.38 10.51 8.23
CA GLY A 231 4.16 11.03 7.10
C GLY A 231 5.66 10.83 7.26
N VAL A 232 6.18 10.99 8.47
CA VAL A 232 7.61 10.78 8.73
C VAL A 232 8.06 9.33 8.51
N GLN A 233 7.15 8.35 8.48
CA GLN A 233 7.51 6.96 8.17
C GLN A 233 8.10 6.80 6.76
N TRP A 234 7.80 7.71 5.84
CA TRP A 234 8.40 7.76 4.50
C TRP A 234 9.85 8.26 4.50
N ILE A 235 10.27 8.93 5.57
CA ILE A 235 11.58 9.58 5.67
C ILE A 235 12.52 8.79 6.57
N LEU A 236 11.99 8.26 7.69
CA LEU A 236 12.81 7.71 8.78
C LEU A 236 13.50 6.38 8.43
N GLN A 237 12.92 5.55 7.56
CA GLN A 237 13.56 4.28 7.21
C GLN A 237 14.64 4.52 6.14
N PRO A 238 15.80 3.84 6.21
CA PRO A 238 16.92 4.11 5.31
C PRO A 238 16.55 4.04 3.82
N ASP A 239 15.92 2.94 3.40
CA ASP A 239 15.61 2.70 1.99
C ASP A 239 14.49 3.61 1.46
N THR A 240 13.44 3.81 2.26
CA THR A 240 12.30 4.64 1.85
C THR A 240 12.65 6.12 1.86
N GLY A 241 13.40 6.58 2.85
CA GLY A 241 13.89 7.97 2.93
C GLY A 241 14.81 8.31 1.77
N LEU A 242 15.74 7.40 1.42
CA LEU A 242 16.60 7.56 0.26
C LEU A 242 15.79 7.60 -1.05
N TYR A 243 14.80 6.72 -1.19
CA TYR A 243 13.89 6.74 -2.34
C TYR A 243 13.17 8.09 -2.47
N VAL A 244 12.52 8.58 -1.40
CA VAL A 244 11.80 9.86 -1.41
C VAL A 244 12.73 11.01 -1.77
N TYR A 245 13.93 11.05 -1.17
CA TYR A 245 14.93 12.06 -1.48
C TYR A 245 15.30 12.07 -2.98
N GLN A 246 15.58 10.89 -3.55
CA GLN A 246 15.92 10.76 -4.97
C GLN A 246 14.75 11.17 -5.88
N GLN A 247 13.51 10.79 -5.55
CA GLN A 247 12.34 11.20 -6.33
C GLN A 247 12.12 12.73 -6.27
N CYS A 248 12.27 13.33 -5.09
CA CYS A 248 12.17 14.78 -4.93
C CYS A 248 13.27 15.52 -5.70
N LYS A 249 14.50 15.04 -5.65
CA LYS A 249 15.63 15.64 -6.37
C LYS A 249 15.49 15.58 -7.89
N ALA A 250 14.76 14.60 -8.42
CA ALA A 250 14.55 14.44 -9.86
C ALA A 250 13.64 15.52 -10.47
N VAL A 251 12.83 16.21 -9.66
CA VAL A 251 11.80 17.15 -10.13
C VAL A 251 11.81 18.42 -9.28
N GLU A 252 12.06 19.58 -9.86
CA GLU A 252 12.11 20.84 -9.10
C GLU A 252 10.74 21.19 -8.46
N LYS A 253 9.66 21.09 -9.26
CA LYS A 253 8.29 21.38 -8.84
C LYS A 253 7.30 20.36 -9.39
N VAL A 254 6.30 20.04 -8.57
CA VAL A 254 5.18 19.19 -8.96
C VAL A 254 4.39 19.83 -10.11
N SER A 255 4.00 19.02 -11.08
CA SER A 255 3.11 19.46 -12.17
C SER A 255 1.70 19.73 -11.64
N GLN A 256 1.15 20.90 -11.93
CA GLN A 256 -0.25 21.22 -11.58
C GLN A 256 -1.29 20.38 -12.34
N LEU A 257 -0.88 19.72 -13.42
CA LEU A 257 -1.77 18.87 -14.22
C LEU A 257 -1.87 17.44 -13.68
N ASP A 258 -0.93 17.03 -12.81
CA ASP A 258 -0.92 15.71 -12.21
C ASP A 258 -1.32 15.82 -10.73
N SER A 259 -2.59 15.52 -10.44
CA SER A 259 -3.13 15.56 -9.08
C SER A 259 -2.55 14.48 -8.17
N ARG A 260 -1.79 13.51 -8.70
CA ARG A 260 -1.14 12.44 -7.94
C ARG A 260 0.36 12.67 -7.74
N ALA A 261 0.93 13.66 -8.42
CA ALA A 261 2.36 13.95 -8.31
C ALA A 261 2.70 14.45 -6.89
N MET A 262 3.46 13.64 -6.15
CA MET A 262 3.79 13.88 -4.75
C MET A 262 5.17 14.50 -4.56
N TRP A 263 6.15 14.07 -5.35
CA TRP A 263 7.57 14.32 -5.10
C TRP A 263 8.09 15.52 -5.89
N SER A 264 8.71 16.47 -5.17
CA SER A 264 9.53 17.52 -5.78
C SER A 264 10.54 18.09 -4.79
N TRP A 265 11.56 18.76 -5.31
CA TRP A 265 12.59 19.43 -4.51
C TRP A 265 12.01 20.58 -3.70
N GLU A 266 11.08 21.35 -4.27
CA GLU A 266 10.33 22.37 -3.55
C GLU A 266 9.58 21.79 -2.34
N ARG A 267 8.90 20.64 -2.52
CA ARG A 267 8.17 19.97 -1.43
C ARG A 267 9.10 19.41 -0.36
N TRP A 268 10.26 18.86 -0.75
CA TRP A 268 11.30 18.43 0.20
C TRP A 268 11.69 19.57 1.14
N GLY A 269 11.98 20.76 0.58
CA GLY A 269 12.28 21.95 1.38
C GLY A 269 11.12 22.40 2.26
N GLN A 270 9.88 22.37 1.75
CA GLN A 270 8.69 22.74 2.51
C GLN A 270 8.42 21.79 3.68
N TRP A 271 8.52 20.46 3.48
CA TRP A 271 8.36 19.48 4.55
C TRP A 271 9.44 19.65 5.61
N LYS A 272 10.71 19.81 5.20
CA LYS A 272 11.82 20.03 6.13
C LYS A 272 11.60 21.26 7.01
N ALA A 273 11.23 22.39 6.40
CA ALA A 273 10.95 23.63 7.14
C ALA A 273 9.73 23.47 8.07
N ARG A 274 8.68 22.80 7.61
CA ARG A 274 7.45 22.61 8.39
C ARG A 274 7.66 21.67 9.57
N LEU A 275 8.36 20.55 9.38
CA LEU A 275 8.71 19.63 10.46
C LEU A 275 9.63 20.29 11.49
N ALA A 276 10.61 21.09 11.06
CA ALA A 276 11.47 21.85 11.96
C ALA A 276 10.69 22.92 12.77
N SER A 277 9.65 23.52 12.19
CA SER A 277 8.74 24.40 12.94
C SER A 277 7.96 23.60 13.98
N ILE A 278 7.42 22.44 13.62
CA ILE A 278 6.61 21.59 14.51
C ILE A 278 7.44 21.06 15.68
N SER A 279 8.70 20.64 15.45
CA SER A 279 9.57 20.12 16.50
C SER A 279 9.85 21.13 17.63
N ASN A 280 9.69 22.42 17.35
CA ASN A 280 9.91 23.51 18.31
C ASN A 280 8.61 24.16 18.83
N ASP A 281 7.44 23.67 18.42
CA ASP A 281 6.14 24.25 18.78
C ASP A 281 5.52 23.51 19.97
N ASP A 282 5.52 24.15 21.14
CA ASP A 282 4.96 23.62 22.39
C ASP A 282 3.44 23.33 22.33
N GLY A 283 2.74 23.77 21.29
CA GLY A 283 1.36 23.36 21.04
C GLY A 283 1.21 21.88 20.67
N PHE A 284 2.29 21.25 20.17
CA PHE A 284 2.30 19.82 19.88
C PHE A 284 2.81 19.01 21.07
N VAL A 285 2.25 17.81 21.25
CA VAL A 285 2.74 16.89 22.29
C VAL A 285 4.19 16.46 22.02
N LEU A 286 4.89 16.03 23.07
CA LEU A 286 6.31 15.66 23.01
C LEU A 286 6.61 14.62 21.91
N GLU A 287 5.81 13.56 21.82
CA GLU A 287 5.98 12.49 20.82
C GLU A 287 6.01 13.03 19.38
N VAL A 288 5.05 13.90 19.03
CA VAL A 288 4.96 14.49 17.68
C VAL A 288 6.18 15.35 17.38
N ARG A 289 6.66 16.11 18.38
CA ARG A 289 7.84 16.96 18.25
C ARG A 289 9.11 16.14 18.06
N GLU A 290 9.26 15.05 18.81
CA GLU A 290 10.38 14.13 18.69
C GLU A 290 10.41 13.45 17.32
N MET A 291 9.26 12.96 16.83
CA MET A 291 9.14 12.37 15.50
C MET A 291 9.47 13.38 14.39
N ALA A 292 8.99 14.62 14.50
CA ALA A 292 9.33 15.68 13.56
C ALA A 292 10.83 16.01 13.58
N ARG A 293 11.46 16.06 14.76
CA ARG A 293 12.90 16.29 14.91
C ARG A 293 13.70 15.17 14.24
N LEU A 294 13.38 13.90 14.52
CA LEU A 294 14.05 12.75 13.91
C LEU A 294 13.96 12.77 12.38
N ALA A 295 12.80 13.14 11.83
CA ALA A 295 12.65 13.28 10.40
C ALA A 295 13.53 14.40 9.84
N VAL A 296 13.59 15.56 10.48
CA VAL A 296 14.47 16.67 10.07
C VAL A 296 15.94 16.24 10.11
N ASP A 297 16.38 15.58 11.18
CA ASP A 297 17.74 15.07 11.31
C ASP A 297 18.07 14.12 10.14
N ARG A 298 17.17 13.19 9.82
CA ARG A 298 17.35 12.27 8.68
C ARG A 298 17.36 12.97 7.32
N MET A 299 16.51 13.99 7.12
CA MET A 299 16.53 14.79 5.90
C MET A 299 17.85 15.58 5.75
N VAL A 300 18.41 16.09 6.86
CA VAL A 300 19.73 16.74 6.86
C VAL A 300 20.83 15.75 6.51
N GLU A 301 20.82 14.55 7.09
CA GLU A 301 21.77 13.49 6.76
C GLU A 301 21.77 13.20 5.25
N LEU A 302 20.60 12.97 4.65
CA LEU A 302 20.47 12.70 3.21
C LEU A 302 21.01 13.85 2.33
N ASP A 303 20.73 15.11 2.69
CA ASP A 303 21.27 16.27 1.98
C ASP A 303 22.82 16.31 2.06
N THR A 304 23.40 15.92 3.21
CA THR A 304 24.84 15.95 3.44
C THR A 304 25.58 14.78 2.79
N GLU A 305 25.02 13.58 2.84
CA GLU A 305 25.57 12.38 2.20
C GLU A 305 25.76 12.62 0.70
N ASP A 306 24.77 13.21 0.03
CA ASP A 306 24.83 13.57 -1.38
C ASP A 306 25.89 14.64 -1.69
N CYS A 307 26.00 15.69 -0.87
CA CYS A 307 27.05 16.70 -1.01
C CYS A 307 28.47 16.10 -0.92
N SER A 308 28.67 15.09 -0.06
CA SER A 308 29.98 14.45 0.14
C SER A 308 30.42 13.58 -1.04
N VAL A 309 29.46 12.99 -1.77
CA VAL A 309 29.70 12.19 -2.97
C VAL A 309 30.12 13.08 -4.15
N VAL A 310 29.56 14.29 -4.26
CA VAL A 310 29.88 15.24 -5.35
C VAL A 310 31.28 15.85 -5.21
N VAL A 311 31.82 15.96 -3.99
CA VAL A 311 33.15 16.55 -3.73
C VAL A 311 34.30 15.54 -3.91
N SER A 312 33.99 14.24 -4.02
CA SER A 312 34.98 13.16 -4.06
C SER A 312 35.28 12.63 -5.48
N ILE A 313 34.83 13.34 -6.52
CA ILE A 313 35.06 13.04 -7.95
C ILE A 313 35.87 14.18 -8.57
#